data_AF-F3GMT7-F1
#
_entry.id   AF-F3GMT7-F1
#
_cell.length_a   1.000
_cell.length_b   1.000
_cell.length_c   1.000
_cell.angle_alpha   90.00
_cell.angle_beta   90.00
_cell.angle_gamma   90.00
#
_symmetry.space_group_name_H-M   'P 1'
#
loop_
_entity.id
_entity.type
_entity.pdbx_description
1 polymer ?
#
loop_
_entity_poly.entity_id
_entity_poly.type
_entity_poly.pdbx_seq_one_letter_code
_entity_poly.pdbx_strand_id
1 'polypeptide(L)' 'MSLPTLLTQHMVRRPQRIALLQHIAEQGSITRAAKSAGLSYKAAWDAIDELNNLAQKPLVERSVGGRGGG' A
#
# COMPACT_ATOMS: atom_id res chain seq x y z
N MET A 1 -4.45 -13.35 16.89
CA MET A 1 -5.34 -12.65 15.95
C MET A 1 -5.11 -13.20 14.56
N SER A 2 -6.04 -14.01 14.05
CA SER A 2 -5.97 -14.57 12.69
C SER A 2 -6.27 -13.45 11.69
N LEU A 3 -5.36 -13.24 10.74
CA LEU A 3 -5.65 -12.39 9.58
C LEU A 3 -6.79 -13.04 8.78
N PRO A 4 -7.76 -12.26 8.26
CA PRO A 4 -8.84 -12.80 7.44
C PRO A 4 -8.24 -13.53 6.24
N THR A 5 -8.71 -14.75 5.95
CA THR A 5 -8.21 -15.67 4.91
C THR A 5 -8.09 -15.02 3.53
N LEU A 6 -8.91 -14.02 3.24
CA LEU A 6 -8.87 -13.25 2.00
C LEU A 6 -7.59 -12.39 1.88
N LEU A 7 -7.11 -11.77 2.97
CA LEU A 7 -5.86 -11.01 2.96
C LEU A 7 -4.66 -11.93 2.70
N THR A 8 -4.61 -13.11 3.35
CA THR A 8 -3.52 -14.07 3.13
C THR A 8 -3.48 -14.60 1.71
N GLN A 9 -4.64 -14.92 1.11
CA GLN A 9 -4.71 -15.33 -0.29
C GLN A 9 -4.25 -14.22 -1.23
N HIS A 10 -4.59 -12.97 -0.92
CA HIS A 10 -4.21 -11.82 -1.73
C HIS A 10 -2.72 -11.51 -1.63
N MET A 11 -2.17 -11.63 -0.44
CA MET A 11 -0.74 -11.53 -0.15
C MET A 11 0.08 -12.51 -1.01
N VAL A 12 -0.37 -13.76 -1.13
CA VAL A 12 0.29 -14.77 -1.96
C VAL A 12 0.15 -14.48 -3.46
N ARG A 13 -1.00 -13.97 -3.92
CA ARG A 13 -1.25 -13.65 -5.34
C ARG A 13 -0.58 -12.36 -5.81
N ARG A 14 -0.33 -11.42 -4.90
CA ARG A 14 0.16 -10.07 -5.19
C ARG A 14 1.27 -9.64 -4.21
N PRO A 15 2.44 -10.31 -4.22
CA PRO A 15 3.53 -10.02 -3.27
C PRO A 15 4.07 -8.59 -3.40
N GLN A 16 4.01 -8.00 -4.59
CA GLN A 16 4.43 -6.62 -4.85
C GLN A 16 3.65 -5.58 -4.02
N ARG A 17 2.42 -5.89 -3.61
CA ARG A 17 1.61 -4.99 -2.77
C ARG A 17 2.06 -4.99 -1.32
N ILE A 18 2.57 -6.12 -0.83
CA ILE A 18 3.21 -6.19 0.49
C ILE A 18 4.53 -5.43 0.46
N ALA A 19 5.33 -5.63 -0.60
CA ALA A 19 6.58 -4.88 -0.78
C ALA A 19 6.32 -3.37 -0.83
N LEU A 20 5.23 -2.93 -1.48
CA LEU A 20 4.78 -1.55 -1.43
C LEU A 20 4.51 -1.07 -0.01
N LEU A 21 3.75 -1.82 0.80
CA LEU A 21 3.49 -1.47 2.21
C LEU A 21 4.78 -1.40 3.03
N GLN A 22 5.71 -2.33 2.83
CA GLN A 22 7.01 -2.32 3.49
C GLN A 22 7.80 -1.06 3.13
N HIS A 23 7.89 -0.74 1.84
CA HIS A 23 8.58 0.48 1.41
C HIS A 23 7.87 1.76 1.88
N ILE A 24 6.54 1.78 1.99
CA ILE A 24 5.82 2.92 2.58
C ILE A 24 6.21 3.08 4.05
N ALA A 25 6.26 1.99 4.82
CA ALA A 25 6.66 2.01 6.22
C ALA A 25 8.12 2.45 6.41
N GLU A 26 9.02 2.02 5.52
CA GLU A 26 10.45 2.39 5.57
C GLU A 26 10.72 3.82 5.11
N GLN A 27 10.01 4.30 4.07
CA GLN A 27 10.35 5.54 3.37
C GLN A 27 9.41 6.70 3.71
N GLY A 28 8.23 6.43 4.25
CA GLY A 28 7.20 7.44 4.56
C GLY A 28 6.62 8.14 3.32
N SER A 29 6.89 7.65 2.11
CA SER A 29 6.46 8.28 0.85
C SER A 29 5.95 7.26 -0.14
N ILE A 30 4.70 7.41 -0.58
CA ILE A 30 4.06 6.54 -1.58
C ILE A 30 4.83 6.60 -2.91
N THR A 31 5.30 7.78 -3.32
CA THR A 31 6.03 7.95 -4.58
C THR A 31 7.36 7.20 -4.59
N ARG A 32 8.11 7.24 -3.48
CA ARG A 32 9.37 6.50 -3.35
C ARG A 32 9.09 5.00 -3.26
N ALA A 33 8.06 4.62 -2.50
CA ALA A 33 7.71 3.23 -2.30
C ALA A 33 7.23 2.56 -3.59
N ALA A 34 6.46 3.28 -4.42
CA ALA A 34 6.05 2.85 -5.74
C ALA A 34 7.28 2.54 -6.62
N LYS A 35 8.26 3.46 -6.67
CA LYS A 35 9.50 3.25 -7.43
C LYS A 35 10.29 2.04 -6.93
N SER A 36 10.45 1.89 -5.61
CA SER A 36 11.14 0.75 -5.01
C SER A 36 10.41 -0.58 -5.25
N ALA A 37 9.07 -0.57 -5.25
CA ALA A 37 8.24 -1.73 -5.57
C ALA A 37 8.13 -2.03 -7.08
N GLY A 38 8.71 -1.21 -7.96
CA GLY A 38 8.56 -1.34 -9.41
C GLY A 38 7.16 -0.98 -9.94
N LEU A 39 6.40 -0.19 -9.19
CA LEU A 39 5.04 0.22 -9.51
C LEU A 39 5.00 1.67 -9.99
N SER A 40 4.04 1.98 -10.86
CA SER A 40 3.67 3.36 -11.13
C SER A 40 3.00 3.97 -9.89
N TYR A 41 3.05 5.30 -9.76
CA TYR A 41 2.37 6.00 -8.68
C TYR A 41 0.87 5.66 -8.62
N LYS A 42 0.20 5.60 -9.79
CA LYS A 42 -1.20 5.19 -9.89
C LYS A 42 -1.40 3.75 -9.43
N ALA A 43 -0.55 2.81 -9.88
CA ALA A 43 -0.65 1.41 -9.46
C ALA A 43 -0.41 1.22 -7.95
N ALA A 44 0.45 2.05 -7.35
CA ALA A 44 0.63 2.07 -5.91
C ALA A 44 -0.62 2.56 -5.18
N TRP A 45 -1.27 3.61 -5.68
CA TRP A 45 -2.55 4.07 -5.13
C TRP A 45 -3.66 3.03 -5.24
N ASP A 46 -3.82 2.42 -6.42
CA ASP A 46 -4.82 1.36 -6.64
C ASP A 46 -4.57 0.17 -5.69
N ALA A 47 -3.29 -0.20 -5.46
CA ALA A 47 -2.92 -1.24 -4.52
C ALA A 47 -3.24 -0.88 -3.06
N ILE A 48 -2.97 0.36 -2.65
CA ILE A 48 -3.28 0.84 -1.29
C ILE A 48 -4.80 0.85 -1.07
N ASP A 49 -5.57 1.35 -2.04
CA ASP A 49 -7.03 1.41 -1.95
C ASP A 49 -7.63 0.01 -1.81
N GLU A 50 -7.18 -0.93 -2.66
CA GLU A 50 -7.63 -2.31 -2.59
C GLU A 50 -7.24 -3.00 -1.26
N LEU A 51 -6.03 -2.76 -0.76
CA LEU A 51 -5.58 -3.28 0.53
C LEU A 51 -6.37 -2.70 1.70
N ASN A 52 -6.69 -1.40 1.66
CA ASN A 52 -7.52 -0.74 2.65
C ASN A 52 -8.96 -1.27 2.62
N ASN A 53 -9.53 -1.53 1.45
CA ASN A 53 -10.87 -2.11 1.29
C ASN A 53 -10.95 -3.55 1.81
N LEU A 54 -9.85 -4.31 1.73
CA LEU A 54 -9.78 -5.68 2.26
C LEU A 54 -9.50 -5.75 3.76
N ALA A 55 -8.97 -4.68 4.34
CA ALA A 55 -8.65 -4.60 5.76
C ALA A 55 -9.82 -4.02 6.55
N GLN A 56 -10.05 -4.52 7.77
CA GLN A 56 -11.08 -3.96 8.66
C GLN A 56 -10.73 -2.57 9.18
N LYS A 57 -9.46 -2.17 9.08
CA LYS A 57 -8.93 -0.85 9.42
C LYS A 57 -7.96 -0.42 8.31
N PRO A 58 -7.90 0.89 7.97
CA PRO A 58 -6.97 1.36 6.96
C PRO A 58 -5.53 0.98 7.33
N LEU A 59 -4.83 0.30 6.42
CA LEU A 59 -3.45 -0.12 6.59
C LEU A 59 -2.47 1.03 6.33
N VAL A 60 -2.89 2.00 5.52
CA VAL A 60 -2.12 3.22 5.23
C VAL A 60 -3.04 4.41 5.45
N GLU A 61 -2.68 5.26 6.42
CA GLU A 61 -3.32 6.56 6.60
C GLU A 61 -2.73 7.56 5.60
N ARG A 62 -3.61 8.18 4.82
CA ARG A 62 -3.24 9.22 3.87
C ARG A 62 -2.91 10.53 4.61
N SER A 63 -1.64 10.77 4.89
CA SER A 63 -1.19 12.13 5.17
C SER A 63 -0.91 12.82 3.83
N VAL A 64 -1.95 13.41 3.23
CA VAL A 64 -1.77 14.35 2.11
C VAL A 64 -1.02 15.54 2.68
N GLY A 65 0.31 15.58 2.48
CA GLY A 65 1.14 16.75 2.75
C GLY A 65 0.48 17.97 2.12
N GLY A 66 0.29 19.01 2.93
CA GLY A 66 -0.66 20.09 2.66
C GLY A 66 -0.44 20.84 1.35
N ARG A 67 -1.54 21.44 0.86
CA ARG A 67 -1.66 22.62 -0.03
C ARG A 67 -0.46 22.95 -0.94
N GLY A 68 0.05 21.97 -1.69
CA GLY A 68 1.21 22.16 -2.56
C GLY A 68 1.83 20.82 -2.88
N GLY A 69 1.16 20.06 -3.74
CA GLY A 69 1.41 18.65 -3.97
C GLY A 69 2.82 18.29 -4.44
N GLY A 70 3.00 16.97 -4.56
CA GLY A 70 3.31 16.43 -5.89
C GLY A 70 1.99 16.25 -6.66
#